data_AF-A0A7X1HMW6-F1
#
_entry.id   AF-A0A7X1HMW6-F1
#
_cell.length_a   1.000
_cell.length_b   1.000
_cell.length_c   1.000
_cell.angle_alpha   90.00
_cell.angle_beta   90.00
_cell.angle_gamma   90.00
#
_symmetry.space_group_name_H-M   'P 1'
#
loop_
_entity.id
_entity.type
_entity.pdbx_description
1 polymer ?
#
loop_
_entity_poly.entity_id
_entity_poly.type
_entity_poly.pdbx_seq_one_letter_code
_entity_poly.pdbx_strand_id
1 'polypeptide(L)'
;MKKLLVLLTLVGGIASAAEYRNGTYRGVFVSGQETQVEIQFDLKNDKVEKPKFRTLFYKGEDFLKNKELSKIKVQYEALLTKITNENVDKAMETLYSPGDIENAGATVRATKVRAAIKNGLNSGVYTPAK
;
A
#
# COMPACT_ATOMS: atom_id res chain seq x y z
N MET A 1 -52.68 25.04 -16.72
CA MET A 1 -52.44 23.58 -16.86
C MET A 1 -50.92 23.40 -16.88
N LYS A 2 -50.25 23.34 -15.72
CA LYS A 2 -49.75 22.12 -15.04
C LYS A 2 -49.29 21.00 -16.00
N LYS A 3 -48.04 20.57 -15.79
CA LYS A 3 -47.37 19.31 -16.21
C LYS A 3 -46.56 19.45 -17.51
N LEU A 4 -45.32 18.98 -17.64
CA LEU A 4 -44.52 18.07 -16.80
C LEU A 4 -43.04 18.26 -17.18
N LEU A 5 -42.19 18.66 -16.23
CA LEU A 5 -40.74 18.57 -16.37
C LEU A 5 -40.35 17.16 -15.93
N VAL A 6 -39.91 16.30 -16.85
CA VAL A 6 -39.32 15.01 -16.47
C VAL A 6 -37.80 15.14 -16.53
N LEU A 7 -37.23 15.42 -15.36
CA LEU A 7 -35.81 15.35 -15.10
C LEU A 7 -35.47 13.86 -14.89
N LEU A 8 -34.82 13.23 -15.86
CA LEU A 8 -34.35 11.84 -15.73
C LEU A 8 -32.97 11.82 -15.08
N THR A 9 -32.89 12.06 -13.77
CA THR A 9 -31.67 11.74 -13.01
C THR A 9 -31.69 10.25 -12.68
N LEU A 10 -31.15 9.43 -13.59
CA LEU A 10 -30.71 8.08 -13.21
C LEU A 10 -29.52 8.22 -12.26
N VAL A 11 -29.78 8.21 -10.95
CA VAL A 11 -28.74 7.90 -9.97
C VAL A 11 -28.58 6.39 -9.98
N GLY A 12 -27.92 5.88 -11.02
CA GLY A 12 -27.35 4.55 -10.98
C GLY A 12 -26.21 4.58 -9.97
N GLY A 13 -26.40 3.98 -8.80
CA GLY A 13 -25.31 3.73 -7.87
C GLY A 13 -24.22 3.00 -8.63
N ILE A 14 -23.11 3.69 -8.91
CA ILE A 14 -21.96 3.10 -9.55
C ILE A 14 -21.39 2.13 -8.52
N ALA A 15 -21.74 0.85 -8.61
CA ALA A 15 -20.92 -0.18 -8.02
C ALA A 15 -19.58 -0.07 -8.75
N SER A 16 -18.64 0.69 -8.17
CA SER A 16 -17.31 0.83 -8.75
C SER A 16 -16.74 -0.58 -8.84
N ALA A 17 -16.51 -1.05 -10.06
CA ALA A 17 -15.73 -2.25 -10.26
C ALA A 17 -14.36 -2.04 -9.60
N ALA A 18 -13.77 -3.11 -9.06
CA ALA A 18 -12.44 -3.04 -8.49
C ALA A 18 -11.47 -2.48 -9.55
N GLU A 19 -10.70 -1.47 -9.19
CA GLU A 19 -9.73 -0.83 -10.09
C GLU A 19 -8.58 -1.79 -10.41
N TYR A 20 -8.16 -2.57 -9.42
CA TYR A 20 -7.03 -3.46 -9.52
C TYR A 20 -7.48 -4.93 -9.61
N ARG A 21 -6.73 -5.72 -10.38
CA ARG A 21 -6.96 -7.16 -10.47
C ARG A 21 -6.68 -7.83 -9.13
N ASN A 22 -7.53 -8.78 -8.74
CA ASN A 22 -7.24 -9.62 -7.58
C ASN A 22 -5.96 -10.43 -7.80
N GLY A 23 -5.11 -10.51 -6.79
CA GLY A 23 -3.86 -11.28 -6.85
C GLY A 23 -2.76 -10.69 -5.99
N THR A 24 -1.59 -11.33 -6.05
CA THR A 24 -0.38 -10.87 -5.34
C THR A 24 0.32 -9.80 -6.16
N TYR A 25 0.75 -8.73 -5.51
CA TYR A 25 1.56 -7.66 -6.05
C TYR A 25 2.93 -7.66 -5.36
N ARG A 26 3.96 -7.29 -6.10
CA ARG A 26 5.31 -7.04 -5.56
C ARG A 26 5.82 -5.73 -6.10
N GLY A 27 6.33 -4.90 -5.22
CA GLY A 27 6.88 -3.62 -5.60
C GLY A 27 8.11 -3.28 -4.80
N VAL A 28 8.95 -2.44 -5.42
CA VAL A 28 10.24 -2.04 -4.89
C VAL A 28 10.39 -0.52 -4.87
N PHE A 29 11.15 -0.04 -3.89
CA PHE A 29 11.74 1.27 -3.89
C PHE A 29 13.27 1.12 -3.85
N VAL A 30 13.90 1.56 -4.93
CA VAL A 30 15.36 1.53 -5.11
C VAL A 30 15.89 2.95 -4.97
N SER A 31 16.98 3.12 -4.22
CA SER A 31 17.68 4.40 -4.09
C SER A 31 19.18 4.15 -4.26
N GLY A 32 19.80 4.80 -5.24
CA GLY A 32 21.16 4.44 -5.66
C GLY A 32 21.17 3.05 -6.28
N GLN A 33 22.00 2.15 -5.74
CA GLN A 33 22.12 0.75 -6.18
C GLN A 33 21.50 -0.24 -5.19
N GLU A 34 20.67 0.24 -4.26
CA GLU A 34 20.16 -0.52 -3.13
C GLU A 34 18.63 -0.57 -3.14
N THR A 35 18.08 -1.79 -3.11
CA THR A 35 16.65 -1.99 -2.83
C THR A 35 16.42 -1.73 -1.35
N GLN A 36 15.85 -0.57 -1.05
CA GLN A 36 15.63 -0.17 0.34
C GLN A 36 14.31 -0.67 0.89
N VAL A 37 13.30 -0.79 0.04
CA VAL A 37 12.02 -1.40 0.39
C VAL A 37 11.63 -2.36 -0.72
N GLU A 38 11.33 -3.60 -0.37
CA GLU A 38 10.56 -4.52 -1.20
C GLU A 38 9.34 -4.95 -0.39
N ILE A 39 8.15 -4.80 -0.96
CA ILE A 39 6.88 -5.17 -0.33
C ILE A 39 6.14 -6.18 -1.20
N GLN A 40 5.49 -7.13 -0.55
CA GLN A 40 4.51 -8.03 -1.17
C GLN A 40 3.18 -7.86 -0.44
N PHE A 41 2.09 -7.75 -1.20
CA PHE A 41 0.74 -7.69 -0.66
C PHE A 41 -0.23 -8.33 -1.66
N ASP A 42 -1.36 -8.81 -1.18
CA ASP A 42 -2.46 -9.28 -2.01
C ASP A 42 -3.50 -8.17 -2.16
N LEU A 43 -4.18 -8.09 -3.30
CA LEU A 43 -5.40 -7.31 -3.45
C LEU A 43 -6.59 -8.25 -3.65
N LYS A 44 -7.67 -7.95 -2.93
CA LYS A 44 -8.99 -8.55 -3.14
C LYS A 44 -10.06 -7.48 -3.10
N ASN A 45 -10.69 -7.20 -4.24
CA ASN A 45 -11.64 -6.11 -4.42
C ASN A 45 -11.04 -4.78 -3.92
N ASP A 46 -9.83 -4.47 -4.40
CA ASP A 46 -8.99 -3.34 -4.01
C ASP A 46 -8.60 -3.26 -2.54
N LYS A 47 -8.93 -4.26 -1.70
CA LYS A 47 -8.49 -4.30 -0.32
C LYS A 47 -7.12 -4.94 -0.20
N VAL A 48 -6.24 -4.29 0.56
CA VAL A 48 -4.90 -4.80 0.86
C VAL A 48 -5.00 -5.96 1.85
N GLU A 49 -4.52 -7.13 1.44
CA GLU A 49 -4.45 -8.33 2.27
C GLU A 49 -2.99 -8.78 2.45
N LYS A 50 -2.65 -9.27 3.65
CA LYS A 50 -1.35 -9.90 3.98
C LYS A 50 -0.11 -9.11 3.52
N PRO A 51 -0.05 -7.77 3.72
CA PRO A 51 1.14 -7.03 3.35
C PRO A 51 2.33 -7.48 4.20
N LYS A 52 3.51 -7.59 3.57
CA LYS A 52 4.77 -7.90 4.25
C LYS A 52 5.96 -7.27 3.55
N PHE A 53 6.95 -6.86 4.33
CA PHE A 53 8.26 -6.51 3.79
C PHE A 53 9.03 -7.77 3.41
N ARG A 54 9.60 -7.77 2.21
CA ARG A 54 10.58 -8.76 1.73
C ARG A 54 12.01 -8.22 1.88
N THR A 55 12.16 -6.91 1.77
CA THR A 55 13.38 -6.17 2.05
C THR A 55 13.03 -4.89 2.79
N LEU A 56 13.76 -4.60 3.86
CA LEU A 56 13.73 -3.31 4.53
C LEU A 56 15.18 -2.96 4.92
N PHE A 57 15.86 -2.29 4.01
CA PHE A 57 17.29 -2.03 4.11
C PHE A 57 17.55 -0.53 4.04
N TYR A 58 18.42 -0.03 4.92
CA TYR A 58 18.79 1.37 4.90
C TYR A 58 20.14 1.59 5.59
N LYS A 59 21.04 2.35 4.95
CA LYS A 59 22.36 2.71 5.49
C LYS A 59 23.21 1.48 5.89
N GLY A 60 23.20 0.43 5.07
CA GLY A 60 23.98 -0.77 5.33
C GLY A 60 23.32 -1.78 6.27
N GLU A 61 22.13 -1.46 6.80
CA GLU A 61 21.45 -2.29 7.79
C GLU A 61 20.16 -2.90 7.25
N ASP A 62 20.02 -4.21 7.41
CA ASP A 62 18.78 -4.95 7.14
C ASP A 62 17.90 -4.95 8.40
N PHE A 63 16.89 -4.09 8.42
CA PHE A 63 16.01 -3.90 9.57
C PHE A 63 15.14 -5.14 9.85
N LEU A 64 14.99 -6.06 8.88
CA LEU A 64 14.26 -7.30 9.11
C LEU A 64 15.08 -8.32 9.91
N LYS A 65 16.42 -8.23 9.84
CA LYS A 65 17.36 -9.18 10.44
C LYS A 65 18.11 -8.62 11.65
N ASN A 66 18.37 -7.32 11.69
CA ASN A 66 19.09 -6.69 12.79
C ASN A 66 18.19 -6.54 14.03
N LYS A 67 18.50 -7.31 15.08
CA LYS A 67 17.74 -7.32 16.35
C LYS A 67 17.81 -5.99 17.12
N GLU A 68 18.92 -5.26 16.99
CA GLU A 68 19.13 -3.96 17.62
C GLU A 68 18.18 -2.90 17.03
N LEU A 69 17.73 -3.11 15.79
CA LEU A 69 16.82 -2.23 15.08
C LEU A 69 15.35 -2.69 15.15
N SER A 70 15.04 -3.64 16.04
CA SER A 70 13.69 -4.20 16.24
C SER A 70 12.63 -3.12 16.49
N LYS A 71 12.96 -2.06 17.23
CA LYS A 71 12.03 -0.93 17.43
C LYS A 71 11.65 -0.25 16.12
N ILE A 72 12.61 -0.02 15.22
CA ILE A 72 12.35 0.59 13.91
C ILE A 72 11.52 -0.36 13.04
N LYS A 73 11.85 -1.66 13.07
CA LYS A 73 11.05 -2.69 12.39
C LYS A 73 9.59 -2.64 12.81
N VAL A 74 9.29 -2.60 14.12
CA VAL A 74 7.93 -2.49 14.64
C VAL A 74 7.21 -1.25 14.11
N GLN A 75 7.91 -0.12 14.02
CA GLN A 75 7.33 1.11 13.47
C GLN A 75 6.97 0.99 11.98
N TYR A 76 7.77 0.25 11.20
CA TYR A 76 7.45 -0.07 9.81
C TYR A 76 6.28 -1.06 9.71
N GLU A 77 6.23 -2.06 10.58
CA GLU A 77 5.12 -3.03 10.65
C GLU A 77 3.80 -2.36 11.04
N ALA A 78 3.83 -1.29 11.84
CA ALA A 78 2.65 -0.48 12.16
C ALA A 78 2.00 0.11 10.89
N LEU A 79 2.79 0.50 9.88
CA LEU A 79 2.26 0.93 8.59
C LEU A 79 1.47 -0.19 7.90
N LEU A 80 2.04 -1.41 7.89
CA LEU A 80 1.41 -2.56 7.24
C LEU A 80 0.10 -2.93 7.94
N THR A 81 0.11 -2.94 9.27
CA THR A 81 -1.11 -3.14 10.08
C THR A 81 -2.16 -2.10 9.75
N LYS A 82 -1.77 -0.83 9.65
CA LYS A 82 -2.70 0.27 9.35
C LYS A 82 -3.37 0.14 7.98
N ILE A 83 -2.62 -0.22 6.94
CA ILE A 83 -3.17 -0.33 5.58
C ILE A 83 -3.90 -1.66 5.33
N THR A 84 -3.74 -2.66 6.20
CA THR A 84 -4.38 -3.97 6.02
C THR A 84 -5.90 -3.82 6.09
N ASN A 85 -6.60 -4.48 5.15
CA ASN A 85 -8.04 -4.38 4.91
C ASN A 85 -8.56 -3.01 4.48
N GLU A 86 -7.70 -1.99 4.36
CA GLU A 86 -8.08 -0.73 3.72
C GLU A 86 -8.15 -0.92 2.19
N ASN A 87 -9.04 -0.16 1.54
CA ASN A 87 -8.96 0.03 0.10
C ASN A 87 -7.59 0.63 -0.25
N VAL A 88 -6.97 0.16 -1.32
CA VAL A 88 -5.58 0.46 -1.64
C VAL A 88 -5.34 1.94 -1.91
N ASP A 89 -6.29 2.67 -2.48
CA ASP A 89 -6.12 4.11 -2.69
C ASP A 89 -6.17 4.86 -1.36
N LYS A 90 -7.09 4.47 -0.47
CA LYS A 90 -7.11 4.99 0.91
C LYS A 90 -5.83 4.65 1.66
N ALA A 91 -5.33 3.42 1.53
CA ALA A 91 -4.05 3.01 2.12
C ALA A 91 -2.89 3.90 1.63
N MET A 92 -2.86 4.20 0.33
CA MET A 92 -1.86 5.09 -0.26
C MET A 92 -1.96 6.51 0.28
N GLU A 93 -3.18 7.02 0.51
CA GLU A 93 -3.40 8.32 1.15
C GLU A 93 -2.95 8.32 2.61
N THR A 94 -3.29 7.30 3.38
CA THR A 94 -2.87 7.11 4.78
C THR A 94 -1.34 7.20 4.93
N LEU A 95 -0.58 6.69 3.95
CA LEU A 95 0.89 6.69 3.99
C LEU A 95 1.53 8.06 3.69
N TYR A 96 0.77 9.09 3.29
CA TYR A 96 1.30 10.46 3.20
C TYR A 96 1.47 11.10 4.59
N SER A 97 0.69 10.67 5.57
CA SER A 97 0.67 11.24 6.92
C SER A 97 1.02 10.19 7.98
N PRO A 98 2.25 9.63 7.97
CA PRO A 98 2.63 8.58 8.91
C PRO A 98 2.64 9.03 10.37
N GLY A 99 2.69 10.33 10.65
CA GLY A 99 2.60 10.87 12.01
C GLY A 99 1.26 10.60 12.70
N ASP A 100 0.20 10.32 11.92
CA ASP A 100 -1.13 10.02 12.44
C ASP A 100 -1.35 8.52 12.66
N ILE A 101 -0.37 7.69 12.29
CA ILE A 101 -0.44 6.23 12.44
C ILE A 101 0.15 5.88 13.80
N GLU A 102 -0.68 5.33 14.68
CA GLU A 102 -0.24 4.87 15.98
C GLU A 102 0.94 3.89 15.83
N ASN A 103 1.98 4.09 16.64
CA ASN A 103 3.23 3.32 16.63
C ASN A 103 4.07 3.45 15.35
N ALA A 104 3.66 4.22 14.35
CA ALA A 104 4.57 4.68 13.31
C ALA A 104 5.42 5.83 13.86
N GLY A 105 6.73 5.63 13.97
CA GLY A 105 7.63 6.69 14.40
C GLY A 105 7.84 7.73 13.29
N ALA A 106 8.21 8.96 13.68
CA ALA A 106 8.64 10.00 12.73
C ALA A 106 9.82 9.57 11.83
N THR A 107 10.59 8.56 12.26
CA THR A 107 11.71 7.96 11.52
C THR A 107 11.24 7.09 10.34
N VAL A 108 9.98 6.65 10.33
CA VAL A 108 9.47 5.74 9.31
C VAL A 108 9.32 6.49 8.00
N ARG A 109 10.03 6.01 6.98
CA ARG A 109 9.97 6.59 5.63
C ARG A 109 8.78 6.02 4.88
N ALA A 110 7.57 6.31 5.36
CA ALA A 110 6.32 5.81 4.78
C ALA A 110 6.17 6.16 3.30
N THR A 111 6.75 7.28 2.87
CA THR A 111 6.83 7.66 1.45
C THR A 111 7.57 6.63 0.58
N LYS A 112 8.59 5.94 1.11
CA LYS A 112 9.29 4.85 0.41
C LYS A 112 8.42 3.61 0.31
N VAL A 113 7.68 3.28 1.37
CA VAL A 113 6.72 2.16 1.38
C VAL A 113 5.60 2.43 0.37
N ARG A 114 5.04 3.64 0.40
CA ARG A 114 4.06 4.11 -0.58
C ARG A 114 4.59 4.01 -2.02
N ALA A 115 5.81 4.47 -2.27
CA ALA A 115 6.43 4.36 -3.59
C ALA A 115 6.60 2.90 -4.05
N ALA A 116 7.01 2.00 -3.14
CA ALA A 116 7.09 0.57 -3.41
C ALA A 116 5.70 -0.03 -3.72
N ILE A 117 4.65 0.34 -2.97
CA ILE A 117 3.27 -0.10 -3.26
C ILE A 117 2.85 0.39 -4.65
N LYS A 118 3.05 1.68 -4.97
CA LYS A 118 2.70 2.21 -6.30
C LYS A 118 3.47 1.51 -7.42
N ASN A 119 4.75 1.21 -7.22
CA ASN A 119 5.52 0.41 -8.16
C ASN A 119 4.91 -0.98 -8.37
N GLY A 120 4.48 -1.65 -7.29
CA GLY A 120 3.79 -2.93 -7.38
C GLY A 120 2.49 -2.86 -8.16
N LEU A 121 1.64 -1.87 -7.85
CA LEU A 121 0.37 -1.63 -8.57
C LEU A 121 0.61 -1.41 -10.07
N ASN A 122 1.60 -0.57 -10.42
CA ASN A 122 1.96 -0.29 -11.81
C ASN A 122 2.55 -1.50 -12.54
N SER A 123 3.18 -2.42 -11.80
CA SER A 123 3.74 -3.67 -12.36
C SER A 123 2.66 -4.73 -12.60
N GLY A 124 1.49 -4.58 -11.98
CA GLY A 124 0.39 -5.53 -12.05
C GLY A 124 0.60 -6.77 -11.18
N VAL A 125 -0.28 -7.76 -11.36
CA VAL A 125 -0.26 -9.01 -10.59
C VAL A 125 1.04 -9.76 -10.85
N TYR A 126 1.80 -9.99 -9.79
CA TYR A 126 3.04 -10.76 -9.79
C TYR A 126 2.74 -12.23 -10.15
N THR A 127 3.32 -12.68 -11.25
CA THR A 127 3.31 -14.09 -11.66
C THR A 127 4.76 -14.59 -11.67
N PRO A 128 5.13 -15.58 -10.84
CA PRO A 128 6.45 -16.18 -10.92
C PRO A 128 6.71 -16.74 -12.33
N ALA A 129 7.94 -16.61 -12.82
CA ALA A 129 8.36 -17.35 -14.00
C ALA A 129 8.17 -18.86 -13.73
N LYS A 130 7.62 -19.56 -14.72
CA LYS A 130 7.46 -21.02 -14.70
C LYS A 130 8.79 -21.70 -14.95
#